data_AF-A0A9P1CW71-F1
#
_entry.id   AF-A0A9P1CW71-F1
#
_cell.length_a   1.000
_cell.length_b   1.000
_cell.length_c   1.000
_cell.angle_alpha   90.00
_cell.angle_beta   90.00
_cell.angle_gamma   90.00
#
_symmetry.space_group_name_H-M   'P 1'
#
loop_
_entity.id
_entity.type
_entity.pdbx_description
1 polymer ?
#
loop_
_entity_poly.entity_id
_entity_poly.type
_entity_poly.pdbx_seq_one_letter_code
_entity_poly.pdbx_strand_id
1 'polypeptide(L)'
;MDSDRLHGQQRCSLFRRFDGCRFLVAFACSIPIAEMVPPFVVLDGLNSASNVGQVLRTAYHLGVNSVIVSPGAWSCLNGRACRVSMGWFYRMSFHVARPLSKAIQELKQLGVCLYVAENQFSQPVAPHQPHGDRKWAFGYWQ
;
A
#
# COMPACT_ATOMS: atom_id res chain seq x y z
N MET A 1 -47.49 36.11 -33.83
CA MET A 1 -47.81 34.70 -33.54
C MET A 1 -46.62 33.88 -34.04
N ASP A 2 -45.77 33.47 -33.08
CA ASP A 2 -44.62 32.54 -33.09
C ASP A 2 -43.85 32.34 -34.40
N SER A 3 -42.61 32.83 -34.62
CA SER A 3 -41.34 32.74 -33.86
C SER A 3 -40.83 31.32 -33.60
N ASP A 4 -39.89 30.89 -34.46
CA ASP A 4 -38.67 30.14 -34.12
C ASP A 4 -38.78 28.90 -33.25
N ARG A 5 -39.07 27.74 -33.88
CA ARG A 5 -38.68 26.42 -33.36
C ARG A 5 -37.27 26.06 -33.82
N LEU A 6 -36.28 26.74 -33.24
CA LEU A 6 -34.90 26.30 -33.15
C LEU A 6 -34.50 26.26 -31.68
N HIS A 7 -34.78 25.16 -30.99
CA HIS A 7 -34.14 24.86 -29.71
C HIS A 7 -33.49 23.49 -29.76
N GLY A 8 -32.26 23.51 -30.27
CA GLY A 8 -31.26 22.54 -29.87
C GLY A 8 -30.97 22.73 -28.39
N GLN A 9 -31.32 21.72 -27.59
CA GLN A 9 -30.77 21.57 -26.26
C GLN A 9 -30.61 20.08 -25.97
N GLN A 10 -29.60 19.48 -26.61
CA GLN A 10 -28.97 18.30 -26.04
C GLN A 10 -28.43 18.71 -24.67
N ARG A 11 -29.19 18.42 -23.63
CA ARG A 11 -28.74 18.51 -22.24
C ARG A 11 -27.51 17.61 -22.10
N CYS A 12 -26.34 18.23 -22.05
CA CYS A 12 -25.10 17.61 -21.60
C CYS A 12 -25.33 17.09 -20.17
N SER A 13 -25.68 15.82 -20.02
CA SER A 13 -26.00 15.17 -18.74
C SER A 13 -24.76 14.65 -18.01
N LEU A 14 -23.57 15.15 -18.34
CA LEU A 14 -22.30 14.48 -18.02
C LEU A 14 -21.51 15.02 -16.82
N PHE A 15 -22.07 15.89 -16.00
CA PHE A 15 -21.47 16.20 -14.70
C PHE A 15 -22.55 16.17 -13.61
N ARG A 16 -22.71 15.01 -12.97
CA ARG A 16 -23.37 14.96 -11.66
C ARG A 16 -22.56 15.83 -10.72
N ARG A 17 -23.19 16.88 -10.20
CA ARG A 17 -22.66 17.71 -9.12
C ARG A 17 -22.35 16.77 -7.95
N PHE A 18 -21.08 16.69 -7.56
CA PHE A 18 -20.64 15.86 -6.46
C PHE A 18 -20.46 16.77 -5.25
N ASP A 19 -21.30 16.63 -4.24
CA ASP A 19 -21.28 17.44 -3.02
C ASP A 19 -20.20 16.95 -2.04
N GLY A 20 -18.94 16.94 -2.47
CA GLY A 20 -17.81 16.50 -1.64
C GLY A 20 -16.46 17.05 -2.06
N CYS A 21 -15.52 17.10 -1.11
CA CYS A 21 -14.14 17.53 -1.37
C CYS A 21 -13.37 16.45 -2.15
N ARG A 22 -12.69 16.84 -3.23
CA ARG A 22 -11.74 16.01 -3.96
C ARG A 22 -10.35 16.61 -3.85
N PHE A 23 -9.36 15.77 -3.61
CA PHE A 23 -7.98 16.17 -3.49
C PHE A 23 -7.17 15.53 -4.62
N LEU A 24 -6.27 16.33 -5.20
CA LEU A 24 -5.14 15.83 -5.97
C LEU A 24 -3.95 15.72 -5.03
N VAL A 25 -3.28 14.59 -5.05
CA VAL A 25 -2.19 14.26 -4.14
C VAL A 25 -1.08 13.60 -4.93
N ALA A 26 0.16 13.95 -4.62
CA ALA A 26 1.32 13.29 -5.18
C ALA A 26 1.28 11.81 -4.79
N PHE A 27 1.55 10.95 -5.77
CA PHE A 27 1.66 9.54 -5.50
C PHE A 27 2.96 9.24 -4.75
N ALA A 28 2.96 8.20 -3.92
CA ALA A 28 4.18 7.79 -3.22
C ALA A 28 5.29 7.49 -4.24
N CYS A 29 6.51 7.95 -3.96
CA CYS A 29 7.69 7.58 -4.71
C CYS A 29 8.36 6.38 -4.04
N SER A 30 8.95 5.50 -4.85
CA SER A 30 9.81 4.45 -4.33
C SER A 30 11.10 5.07 -3.78
N ILE A 31 11.49 4.74 -2.56
CA ILE A 31 12.77 5.13 -1.96
C ILE A 31 13.66 3.92 -1.71
N PRO A 32 15.00 4.07 -1.61
CA PRO A 32 15.91 2.96 -1.29
C PRO A 32 15.66 2.36 0.10
N ILE A 33 15.85 1.04 0.26
CA ILE A 33 15.66 0.35 1.56
C ILE A 33 16.60 0.92 2.63
N ALA A 34 17.80 1.37 2.24
CA ALA A 34 18.77 1.99 3.15
C ALA A 34 18.28 3.29 3.82
N GLU A 35 17.30 3.98 3.22
CA GLU A 35 16.70 5.21 3.77
C GLU A 35 15.44 4.93 4.62
N MET A 36 15.03 3.67 4.72
CA MET A 36 13.82 3.25 5.42
C MET A 36 14.13 2.77 6.84
N VAL A 37 13.14 2.87 7.73
CA VAL A 37 13.29 2.56 9.16
C VAL A 37 12.55 1.26 9.51
N PRO A 38 13.21 0.25 10.10
CA PRO A 38 12.53 -0.95 10.60
C PRO A 38 11.51 -0.62 11.71
N PRO A 39 10.45 -1.43 11.87
CA PRO A 39 10.15 -2.68 11.17
C PRO A 39 9.58 -2.45 9.76
N PHE A 40 9.53 -3.53 8.98
CA PHE A 40 9.02 -3.52 7.61
C PHE A 40 7.80 -4.43 7.45
N VAL A 41 6.91 -4.07 6.53
CA VAL A 41 5.95 -5.01 5.93
C VAL A 41 6.33 -5.26 4.48
N VAL A 42 6.40 -6.52 4.08
CA VAL A 42 6.70 -6.95 2.70
C VAL A 42 5.42 -7.52 2.08
N LEU A 43 4.96 -6.89 1.00
CA LEU A 43 3.73 -7.25 0.31
C LEU A 43 4.03 -7.80 -1.08
N ASP A 44 3.78 -9.10 -1.27
CA ASP A 44 3.82 -9.74 -2.57
C ASP A 44 2.55 -10.55 -2.84
N GLY A 45 2.12 -10.61 -4.11
CA GLY A 45 0.90 -11.30 -4.52
C GLY A 45 -0.43 -10.65 -4.09
N LEU A 46 -0.42 -9.48 -3.44
CA LEU A 46 -1.64 -8.77 -3.07
C LEU A 46 -2.30 -8.08 -4.27
N ASN A 47 -3.28 -8.75 -4.86
CA ASN A 47 -3.99 -8.33 -6.07
C ASN A 47 -5.25 -7.49 -5.81
N SER A 48 -5.45 -6.98 -4.59
CA SER A 48 -6.63 -6.17 -4.27
C SER A 48 -6.28 -4.91 -3.48
N ALA A 49 -6.74 -3.76 -3.97
CA ALA A 49 -6.57 -2.47 -3.30
C ALA A 49 -7.21 -2.43 -1.90
N SER A 50 -8.25 -3.24 -1.66
CA SER A 50 -8.88 -3.35 -0.34
C SER A 50 -7.95 -4.04 0.66
N ASN A 51 -7.36 -5.18 0.30
CA ASN A 51 -6.47 -5.92 1.19
C ASN A 51 -5.22 -5.10 1.48
N VAL A 52 -4.63 -4.48 0.45
CA VAL A 52 -3.49 -3.58 0.62
C VAL A 52 -3.84 -2.45 1.59
N GLY A 53 -4.96 -1.75 1.38
CA GLY A 53 -5.40 -0.67 2.27
C GLY A 53 -5.61 -1.11 3.73
N GLN A 54 -6.17 -2.30 3.95
CA GLN A 54 -6.37 -2.85 5.30
C GLN A 54 -5.04 -3.17 5.98
N VAL A 55 -4.11 -3.82 5.26
CA VAL A 55 -2.77 -4.13 5.78
C VAL A 55 -2.02 -2.86 6.12
N LEU A 56 -2.04 -1.84 5.25
CA LEU A 56 -1.40 -0.55 5.51
C LEU A 56 -1.98 0.16 6.74
N ARG A 57 -3.31 0.12 6.89
CA ARG A 57 -3.97 0.67 8.09
C ARG A 57 -3.47 -0.02 9.34
N THR A 58 -3.46 -1.35 9.37
CA THR A 58 -3.00 -2.12 10.53
C THR A 58 -1.52 -1.90 10.80
N ALA A 59 -0.67 -1.98 9.77
CA ALA A 59 0.77 -1.77 9.87
C ALA A 59 1.10 -0.42 10.52
N TYR A 60 0.48 0.66 10.04
CA TYR A 60 0.70 2.00 10.58
C TYR A 60 0.32 2.10 12.07
N HIS A 61 -0.81 1.53 12.48
CA HIS A 61 -1.23 1.55 13.90
C HIS A 61 -0.35 0.68 14.81
N LEU A 62 0.32 -0.33 14.24
CA LEU A 62 1.34 -1.12 14.94
C LEU A 62 2.72 -0.45 14.93
N GLY A 63 2.84 0.77 14.39
CA GLY A 63 4.08 1.53 14.31
C GLY A 63 5.04 1.03 13.22
N VAL A 64 4.52 0.35 12.20
CA VAL A 64 5.26 -0.09 11.01
C VAL A 64 4.98 0.88 9.87
N ASN A 65 5.97 1.70 9.52
CA ASN A 65 5.80 2.77 8.53
C ASN A 65 6.52 2.47 7.21
N SER A 66 7.37 1.44 7.18
CA SER A 66 8.18 1.07 6.03
C SER A 66 7.55 -0.12 5.32
N VAL A 67 7.21 0.06 4.04
CA VAL A 67 6.51 -0.94 3.23
C VAL A 67 7.33 -1.27 2.01
N ILE A 68 7.68 -2.55 1.86
CA ILE A 68 8.28 -3.09 0.64
C ILE A 68 7.16 -3.77 -0.13
N VAL A 69 7.03 -3.48 -1.41
CA VAL A 69 5.97 -4.05 -2.24
C VAL A 69 6.53 -4.61 -3.55
N SER A 70 5.94 -5.68 -4.05
CA SER A 70 6.19 -6.15 -5.41
C SER A 70 5.49 -5.24 -6.45
N PRO A 71 5.88 -5.30 -7.74
CA PRO A 71 5.26 -4.48 -8.78
C PRO A 71 3.76 -4.72 -8.92
N GLY A 72 3.28 -5.95 -8.68
CA GLY A 72 1.86 -6.28 -8.66
C GLY A 72 1.12 -5.58 -7.53
N ALA A 73 1.63 -5.68 -6.30
CA ALA A 73 1.06 -4.99 -5.14
C ALA A 73 1.12 -3.45 -5.28
N TRP A 74 2.19 -2.91 -5.89
CA TRP A 74 2.32 -1.48 -6.20
C TRP A 74 1.19 -0.98 -7.10
N SER A 75 0.80 -1.77 -8.10
CA SER A 75 -0.31 -1.40 -9.00
C SER A 75 -1.67 -1.31 -8.27
N CYS A 76 -1.82 -1.99 -7.14
CA CYS A 76 -3.02 -1.96 -6.30
C CYS A 76 -3.07 -0.74 -5.35
N LEU A 77 -1.98 0.00 -5.21
CA LEU A 77 -1.93 1.24 -4.42
C LEU A 77 -2.60 2.37 -5.21
N ASN A 78 -3.93 2.44 -5.15
CA ASN A 78 -4.71 3.47 -5.82
C ASN A 78 -5.63 4.20 -4.84
N GLY A 79 -6.47 5.11 -5.35
CA GLY A 79 -7.40 5.88 -4.51
C GLY A 79 -8.32 5.04 -3.64
N ARG A 80 -8.62 3.78 -4.01
CA ARG A 80 -9.36 2.84 -3.15
C ARG A 80 -8.50 2.40 -1.97
N ALA A 81 -7.26 1.97 -2.21
CA ALA A 81 -6.34 1.57 -1.14
C ALA A 81 -6.12 2.72 -0.14
N CYS A 82 -5.97 3.95 -0.64
CA CYS A 82 -5.91 5.14 0.20
C CYS A 82 -7.14 5.28 1.12
N ARG A 83 -8.35 5.25 0.56
CA ARG A 83 -9.59 5.36 1.36
C ARG A 83 -9.72 4.25 2.40
N VAL A 84 -9.41 3.02 2.01
CA VAL A 84 -9.47 1.86 2.92
C VAL A 84 -8.41 1.96 4.02
N SER A 85 -7.23 2.52 3.70
CA SER A 85 -6.18 2.81 4.68
C SER A 85 -6.51 3.96 5.62
N MET A 86 -7.65 4.65 5.42
CA MET A 86 -8.02 5.87 6.14
C MET A 86 -6.99 7.00 5.99
N GLY A 87 -6.31 7.07 4.84
CA GLY A 87 -5.30 8.09 4.56
C GLY A 87 -3.93 7.83 5.18
N TRP A 88 -3.76 6.79 6.02
CA TRP A 88 -2.46 6.46 6.61
C TRP A 88 -1.40 6.10 5.57
N PHE A 89 -1.82 5.64 4.38
CA PHE A 89 -0.98 5.46 3.20
C PHE A 89 -0.02 6.65 2.97
N TYR A 90 -0.47 7.90 3.14
CA TYR A 90 0.35 9.08 2.86
C TYR A 90 1.48 9.33 3.87
N ARG A 91 1.48 8.62 5.00
CA ARG A 91 2.49 8.75 6.06
C ARG A 91 3.52 7.61 6.04
N MET A 92 3.40 6.70 5.10
CA MET A 92 4.25 5.52 4.98
C MET A 92 5.29 5.70 3.88
N SER A 93 6.44 5.05 4.06
CA SER A 93 7.50 4.98 3.07
C SER A 93 7.38 3.70 2.26
N PHE A 94 7.59 3.79 0.95
CA PHE A 94 7.44 2.66 0.06
C PHE A 94 8.72 2.36 -0.70
N HIS A 95 9.04 1.08 -0.85
CA HIS A 95 10.05 0.58 -1.77
C HIS A 95 9.43 -0.43 -2.74
N VAL A 96 9.58 -0.18 -4.04
CA VAL A 96 9.11 -1.10 -5.08
C VAL A 96 10.22 -2.09 -5.41
N ALA A 97 10.08 -3.32 -4.93
CA ALA A 97 11.08 -4.35 -5.08
C ALA A 97 11.10 -4.89 -6.52
N ARG A 98 12.26 -4.81 -7.18
CA ARG A 98 12.47 -5.30 -8.56
C ARG A 98 13.84 -5.99 -8.69
N PRO A 99 13.94 -7.32 -8.54
CA PRO A 99 12.95 -8.30 -8.03
C PRO A 99 12.88 -8.35 -6.49
N LEU A 100 11.87 -9.02 -5.94
CA LEU A 100 11.69 -9.17 -4.49
C LEU A 100 12.87 -9.86 -3.79
N SER A 101 13.51 -10.81 -4.46
CA SER A 101 14.70 -11.51 -3.94
C SER A 101 15.84 -10.57 -3.60
N LYS A 102 16.04 -9.48 -4.36
CA LYS A 102 17.06 -8.47 -4.05
C LYS A 102 16.70 -7.69 -2.79
N ALA A 103 15.45 -7.23 -2.67
CA ALA A 103 14.99 -6.54 -1.48
C ALA A 103 15.14 -7.41 -0.21
N ILE A 104 14.85 -8.71 -0.31
CA ILE A 104 15.07 -9.65 0.80
C ILE A 104 16.56 -9.80 1.14
N GLN A 105 17.44 -9.86 0.13
CA GLN A 105 18.89 -9.91 0.37
C GLN A 105 19.39 -8.63 1.05
N GLU A 106 18.92 -7.46 0.63
CA GLU A 106 19.25 -6.18 1.28
C GLU A 106 18.79 -6.14 2.74
N LEU A 107 17.56 -6.57 3.03
CA LEU A 107 17.08 -6.68 4.42
C LEU A 107 17.95 -7.61 5.27
N LYS A 108 18.37 -8.75 4.73
CA LYS A 108 19.27 -9.69 5.43
C LYS A 108 20.64 -9.07 5.71
N GLN A 109 21.19 -8.33 4.74
CA GLN A 109 22.46 -7.61 4.91
C GLN A 109 22.38 -6.52 5.98
N LEU A 110 21.20 -5.90 6.15
CA LEU A 110 20.93 -4.93 7.21
C LEU A 110 20.67 -5.58 8.60
N GLY A 111 20.76 -6.90 8.69
CA GLY A 111 20.50 -7.64 9.94
C GLY A 111 19.03 -7.66 10.34
N VAL A 112 18.10 -7.50 9.39
CA VAL A 112 16.66 -7.56 9.64
C VAL A 112 16.20 -9.02 9.68
N CYS A 113 15.53 -9.40 10.77
CA CYS A 113 14.91 -10.72 10.91
C CYS A 113 13.63 -10.80 10.06
N LEU A 114 13.54 -11.80 9.18
CA LEU A 114 12.40 -11.96 8.27
C LEU A 114 11.42 -12.99 8.81
N TYR A 115 10.17 -12.58 9.01
CA TYR A 115 9.03 -13.41 9.36
C TYR A 115 8.12 -13.57 8.16
N VAL A 116 7.59 -14.79 7.97
CA VAL A 116 6.84 -15.16 6.77
C VAL A 116 5.53 -15.81 7.19
N ALA A 117 4.44 -15.39 6.56
CA ALA A 117 3.19 -16.12 6.61
C ALA A 117 3.18 -17.19 5.49
N GLU A 118 3.31 -18.46 5.87
CA GLU A 118 3.28 -19.64 5.00
C GLU A 118 2.34 -20.68 5.61
N ASN A 119 1.73 -21.55 4.80
CA ASN A 119 0.72 -22.49 5.28
C ASN A 119 1.24 -23.94 5.45
N GLN A 120 2.38 -24.28 4.84
CA GLN A 120 2.85 -25.68 4.79
C GLN A 120 3.86 -26.04 5.89
N PHE A 121 4.76 -25.11 6.26
CA PHE A 121 5.87 -25.37 7.18
C PHE A 121 6.00 -24.28 8.24
N SER A 122 4.88 -23.81 8.80
CA SER A 122 4.84 -22.70 9.76
C SER A 122 5.03 -23.16 11.20
N GLN A 123 5.83 -22.41 11.97
CA GLN A 123 5.78 -22.44 13.42
C GLN A 123 4.90 -21.29 13.94
N PRO A 124 4.24 -21.42 15.11
CA PRO A 124 3.53 -20.31 15.72
C PRO A 124 4.45 -19.10 15.88
N VAL A 125 3.92 -17.89 15.71
CA VAL A 125 4.69 -16.64 15.89
C VAL A 125 4.98 -16.37 17.38
N ALA A 126 4.14 -16.88 18.29
CA ALA A 126 4.16 -16.62 19.72
C ALA A 126 5.50 -16.86 20.49
N PRO A 127 6.35 -17.86 20.16
CA PRO A 127 7.63 -18.04 20.84
C PRO A 127 8.69 -17.02 20.40
N HIS A 128 8.45 -16.27 19.32
CA HIS A 128 9.33 -15.19 18.88
C HIS A 128 8.82 -13.86 19.42
N GLN A 129 9.66 -13.13 20.17
CA GLN A 129 9.36 -11.78 20.64
C GLN A 129 10.08 -10.73 19.77
N PRO A 130 9.47 -10.25 18.68
CA PRO A 130 10.07 -9.25 17.80
C PRO A 130 10.20 -7.84 18.42
N HIS A 131 9.80 -7.66 19.69
CA HIS A 131 9.70 -6.36 20.34
C HIS A 131 11.04 -5.71 20.72
N GLY A 132 12.10 -6.49 20.99
CA GLY A 132 13.35 -5.96 21.55
C GLY A 132 14.09 -4.99 20.63
N ASP A 133 14.38 -5.41 19.40
CA ASP A 133 15.27 -4.67 18.50
C ASP A 133 14.56 -3.93 17.36
N ARG A 134 13.24 -4.15 17.17
CA ARG A 134 12.43 -3.63 16.03
C ARG A 134 12.99 -3.91 14.62
N LYS A 135 14.13 -4.59 14.50
CA LYS A 135 14.80 -5.00 13.26
C LYS A 135 14.16 -6.26 12.69
N TRP A 136 12.91 -6.15 12.29
CA TRP A 136 12.20 -7.26 11.66
C TRP A 136 11.37 -6.80 10.47
N ALA A 137 11.10 -7.75 9.58
CA ALA A 137 10.24 -7.61 8.43
C ALA A 137 9.19 -8.71 8.45
N PHE A 138 7.92 -8.36 8.29
CA PHE A 138 6.83 -9.33 8.14
C PHE A 138 6.40 -9.39 6.68
N GLY A 139 6.50 -10.57 6.07
CA GLY A 139 6.22 -10.79 4.66
C GLY A 139 5.11 -11.79 4.39
N TYR A 140 4.33 -11.50 3.36
CA TYR A 140 3.48 -12.47 2.67
C TYR A 140 3.90 -12.50 1.20
N TRP A 141 4.21 -13.69 0.68
CA TRP A 141 4.51 -13.92 -0.72
C TRP A 141 3.89 -15.25 -1.17
N GLN A 142 3.54 -15.33 -2.45
CA GLN A 142 2.83 -16.46 -3.04
C GLN A 142 3.61 -17.00 -4.24
#